data_AF-A0A7K0U382-F1
#
_entry.id   AF-A0A7K0U382-F1
#
_cell.length_a   1.000
_cell.length_b   1.000
_cell.length_c   1.000
_cell.angle_alpha   90.00
_cell.angle_beta   90.00
_cell.angle_gamma   90.00
#
_symmetry.space_group_name_H-M   'P 1'
#
loop_
_entity.id
_entity.type
_entity.pdbx_description
1 polymer ?
#
loop_
_entity_poly.entity_id
_entity_poly.type
_entity_poly.pdbx_seq_one_letter_code
_entity_poly.pdbx_strand_id
1 'polypeptide(L)'
;MTSHRRLADLRASEFPGRVSDRSTLVLPLGAIEQHGPHLPYSTDLLVAQSAAEATVEQCGDDHDLWLLPALAYTKSNEHAWDTGTFW
;
A
#
# COMPACT_ATOMS: atom_id res chain seq x y z
N MET A 1 -4.76 14.83 5.88
CA MET A 1 -4.77 14.45 7.31
C MET A 1 -4.29 13.01 7.38
N THR A 2 -3.46 12.63 8.35
CA THR A 2 -3.01 11.22 8.47
C THR A 2 -4.20 10.35 8.84
N SER A 3 -4.63 9.48 7.91
CA SER A 3 -5.70 8.50 8.16
C SER A 3 -5.39 7.65 9.40
N HIS A 4 -6.31 7.64 10.37
CA HIS A 4 -6.17 6.94 11.66
C HIS A 4 -6.24 5.40 11.55
N ARG A 5 -6.39 4.87 10.33
CA ARG A 5 -6.60 3.45 10.01
C ARG A 5 -5.39 2.79 9.37
N ARG A 6 -4.18 3.20 9.75
CA ARG A 6 -2.93 2.50 9.43
C ARG A 6 -2.66 1.44 10.49
N LEU A 7 -2.64 0.17 10.10
CA LEU A 7 -2.48 -0.95 11.03
C LEU A 7 -1.13 -0.91 11.76
N ALA A 8 -0.06 -0.59 11.02
CA ALA A 8 1.30 -0.56 11.54
C ALA A 8 1.57 0.59 12.54
N ASP A 9 0.68 1.59 12.58
CA ASP A 9 0.79 2.73 13.50
C ASP A 9 0.10 2.45 14.84
N LEU A 10 -0.63 1.33 14.95
CA LEU A 10 -1.25 0.90 16.20
C LEU A 10 -0.19 0.44 17.20
N ARG A 11 -0.34 0.89 18.44
CA ARG A 11 0.33 0.25 19.58
C ARG A 11 -0.33 -1.10 19.85
N ALA A 12 0.44 -2.05 20.37
CA ALA A 12 -0.08 -3.36 20.75
C ALA A 12 -1.30 -3.29 21.70
N SER A 13 -1.37 -2.27 22.56
CA SER A 13 -2.51 -2.05 23.45
C SER A 13 -3.75 -1.46 22.78
N GLU A 14 -3.62 -0.86 21.60
CA GLU A 14 -4.74 -0.33 20.81
C GLU A 14 -5.34 -1.39 19.88
N PHE A 15 -4.61 -2.46 19.61
CA PHE A 15 -5.05 -3.52 18.71
C PHE A 15 -6.33 -4.22 19.22
N PRO A 16 -6.41 -4.65 20.50
CA PRO A 16 -7.65 -5.19 21.05
C PRO A 16 -8.75 -4.13 21.06
N GLY A 17 -9.88 -4.43 20.41
CA GLY A 17 -11.04 -3.53 20.36
C GLY A 17 -11.05 -2.55 19.18
N ARG A 18 -9.96 -2.43 18.42
CA ARG A 18 -9.95 -1.68 17.15
C ARG A 18 -9.93 -2.60 15.92
N VAL A 19 -9.23 -3.72 16.01
CA VAL A 19 -9.09 -4.69 14.91
C VAL A 19 -9.61 -6.04 15.39
N SER A 20 -10.32 -6.74 14.51
CA SER A 20 -10.89 -8.07 14.76
C SER A 20 -10.58 -9.03 13.60
N ASP A 21 -10.96 -10.29 13.75
CA ASP A 21 -10.91 -11.29 12.68
C ASP A 21 -11.89 -10.98 11.52
N ARG A 22 -12.79 -10.01 11.69
CA ARG A 22 -13.72 -9.54 10.67
C ARG A 22 -13.23 -8.28 9.94
N SER A 23 -12.15 -7.67 10.42
CA SER A 23 -11.56 -6.48 9.81
C SER A 23 -10.96 -6.82 8.44
N THR A 24 -11.05 -5.90 7.48
CA THR A 24 -10.46 -6.08 6.16
C THR A 24 -9.15 -5.33 6.05
N LEU A 25 -8.08 -6.03 5.65
CA LEU A 25 -6.77 -5.41 5.45
C LEU A 25 -6.59 -5.03 3.97
N VAL A 26 -6.20 -3.79 3.73
CA VAL A 26 -5.84 -3.29 2.40
C VAL A 26 -4.32 -3.29 2.32
N LEU A 27 -3.77 -4.18 1.49
CA LEU A 27 -2.33 -4.24 1.20
C LEU A 27 -2.08 -3.66 -0.20
N PRO A 28 -1.51 -2.46 -0.33
CA PRO A 28 -1.13 -1.92 -1.63
C PRO A 28 0.10 -2.66 -2.15
N LEU A 29 0.04 -3.14 -3.39
CA LEU A 29 1.16 -3.74 -4.10
C LEU A 29 1.49 -2.86 -5.30
N GLY A 30 2.71 -2.36 -5.35
CA GLY A 30 3.29 -1.75 -6.54
C GLY A 30 4.66 -2.34 -6.84
N ALA A 31 5.46 -1.58 -7.56
CA ALA A 31 6.78 -2.00 -8.00
C ALA A 31 7.77 -0.83 -8.03
N ILE A 32 9.05 -1.17 -8.00
CA ILE A 32 10.16 -0.32 -8.43
C ILE A 32 10.61 -0.89 -9.78
N GLU A 33 10.06 -0.34 -10.88
CA GLU A 33 10.28 -0.86 -12.23
C GLU A 33 10.31 0.23 -13.29
N GLN A 34 10.94 -0.06 -14.42
CA GLN A 34 11.11 0.89 -15.53
C GLN A 34 9.77 1.32 -16.15
N HIS A 35 9.57 2.63 -16.28
CA HIS A 35 8.35 3.24 -16.87
C HIS A 35 8.66 4.17 -18.05
N GLY A 36 9.72 3.88 -18.80
CA GLY A 36 10.20 4.72 -19.90
C GLY A 36 10.87 6.02 -19.41
N PRO A 37 11.15 6.97 -20.33
CA PRO A 37 12.01 8.13 -20.04
C PRO A 37 11.31 9.26 -19.28
N HIS A 38 10.02 9.15 -18.99
CA HIS A 38 9.21 10.27 -18.47
C HIS A 38 8.64 10.04 -17.07
N LEU A 39 8.65 8.80 -16.59
CA LEU A 39 8.08 8.43 -15.30
C LEU A 39 9.15 7.80 -14.39
N PRO A 40 9.07 8.01 -13.08
CA PRO A 40 9.99 7.41 -12.12
C PRO A 40 9.71 5.91 -11.95
N TYR A 41 10.71 5.18 -11.43
CA TYR A 41 10.58 3.73 -11.19
C TYR A 41 9.49 3.40 -10.16
N SER A 42 9.18 4.34 -9.27
CA SER A 42 8.21 4.16 -8.20
C SER A 42 6.76 4.41 -8.64
N THR A 43 6.48 4.49 -9.94
CA THR A 43 5.15 4.87 -10.44
C THR A 43 4.07 3.94 -9.89
N ASP A 44 4.26 2.63 -10.00
CA ASP A 44 3.30 1.64 -9.48
C ASP A 44 3.14 1.72 -7.97
N LEU A 45 4.25 1.85 -7.23
CA LEU A 45 4.22 2.02 -5.78
C LEU A 45 3.40 3.25 -5.38
N LEU A 46 3.63 4.38 -6.03
CA LEU A 46 2.91 5.63 -5.75
C LEU A 46 1.43 5.50 -6.08
N VAL A 47 1.09 4.97 -7.25
CA VAL A 47 -0.32 4.80 -7.67
C VAL A 47 -1.05 3.85 -6.73
N ALA A 48 -0.48 2.68 -6.43
CA ALA A 48 -1.09 1.70 -5.54
C ALA A 48 -1.27 2.27 -4.12
N GLN A 49 -0.24 2.92 -3.58
CA GLN A 49 -0.31 3.52 -2.25
C GLN A 49 -1.35 4.64 -2.19
N SER A 50 -1.33 5.58 -3.13
CA SER A 50 -2.28 6.71 -3.14
C SER A 50 -3.73 6.24 -3.34
N ALA A 51 -3.98 5.26 -4.20
CA ALA A 51 -5.31 4.70 -4.40
C ALA A 51 -5.84 4.01 -3.12
N ALA A 52 -4.99 3.24 -2.44
CA ALA A 52 -5.36 2.58 -1.21
C ALA A 52 -5.57 3.56 -0.05
N GLU A 53 -4.71 4.58 0.08
CA GLU A 53 -4.87 5.66 1.06
C GLU A 53 -6.20 6.39 0.87
N ALA A 54 -6.52 6.79 -0.36
CA ALA A 54 -7.79 7.45 -0.68
C ALA A 54 -9.00 6.55 -0.40
N THR A 55 -8.91 5.25 -0.70
CA THR A 55 -9.98 4.28 -0.41
C THR A 55 -10.23 4.17 1.09
N VAL A 56 -9.17 3.98 1.89
CA VAL A 56 -9.29 3.85 3.35
C VAL A 56 -9.73 5.17 3.99
N GLU A 57 -9.31 6.33 3.47
CA GLU A 57 -9.80 7.63 3.92
C GLU A 57 -11.30 7.82 3.62
N GLN A 58 -11.78 7.37 2.46
CA GLN A 58 -13.16 7.59 2.03
C GLN A 58 -14.17 6.66 2.70
N CYS A 59 -13.85 5.38 2.91
CA CYS A 59 -14.82 4.39 3.39
C CYS A 59 -14.26 3.41 4.44
N GLY A 60 -13.12 3.72 5.04
CA GLY A 60 -12.47 2.83 6.00
C GLY A 60 -13.29 2.56 7.26
N ASP A 61 -14.05 3.55 7.75
CA ASP A 61 -14.91 3.37 8.92
C ASP A 61 -16.15 2.52 8.62
N ASP A 62 -16.76 2.70 7.45
CA ASP A 62 -17.99 1.98 7.05
C ASP A 62 -17.74 0.50 6.77
N HIS A 63 -16.53 0.14 6.34
CA HIS A 63 -16.17 -1.22 5.92
C HIS A 63 -15.09 -1.87 6.79
N ASP A 64 -14.73 -1.24 7.90
CA ASP A 64 -13.64 -1.65 8.79
C ASP A 64 -12.33 -1.99 8.03
N LEU A 65 -11.91 -1.06 7.19
CA LEU A 65 -10.67 -1.19 6.41
C LEU A 65 -9.47 -0.71 7.22
N TRP A 66 -8.36 -1.44 7.10
CA TRP A 66 -7.09 -1.09 7.70
C TRP A 66 -5.98 -1.14 6.66
N LEU A 67 -5.28 -0.02 6.50
CA LEU A 67 -4.19 0.12 5.56
C LEU A 67 -2.92 -0.53 6.12
N LEU A 68 -2.34 -1.44 5.34
CA LEU A 68 -1.00 -1.96 5.56
C LEU A 68 0.04 -1.10 4.80
N PRO A 69 1.32 -1.14 5.22
CA PRO A 69 2.39 -0.54 4.45
C PRO A 69 2.46 -1.11 3.02
N ALA A 70 2.65 -0.25 2.02
CA ALA A 70 2.73 -0.66 0.64
C ALA A 70 3.98 -1.53 0.37
N LEU A 71 3.84 -2.52 -0.51
CA LEU A 71 4.95 -3.34 -0.98
C LEU A 71 5.55 -2.75 -2.25
N ALA A 72 6.84 -2.45 -2.20
CA ALA A 72 7.60 -1.84 -3.28
C ALA A 72 8.32 -2.86 -4.19
N TYR A 73 8.66 -4.02 -3.64
CA TYR A 73 9.39 -5.07 -4.37
C TYR A 73 8.44 -6.24 -4.55
N THR A 74 7.79 -6.29 -5.71
CA THR A 74 6.82 -7.33 -6.05
C THR A 74 7.16 -7.94 -7.41
N LYS A 75 6.17 -8.20 -8.27
CA LYS A 75 6.38 -8.84 -9.56
C LYS A 75 6.68 -7.77 -10.61
N SER A 76 7.90 -7.81 -11.16
CA SER A 76 8.36 -6.90 -12.23
C SER A 76 9.33 -7.54 -13.23
N ASN A 77 9.30 -8.88 -13.36
CA ASN A 77 10.28 -9.66 -14.11
C ASN A 77 10.27 -9.40 -15.64
N GLU A 78 9.21 -8.81 -16.17
CA GLU A 78 9.09 -8.30 -17.53
C GLU A 78 10.02 -7.10 -17.80
N HIS A 79 10.41 -6.37 -16.75
CA HIS A 79 11.32 -5.23 -16.80
C HIS A 79 12.74 -5.61 -16.35
N ALA A 80 13.06 -6.90 -16.23
CA ALA A 80 14.37 -7.41 -15.80
C ALA A 80 15.55 -7.00 -16.71
N TRP A 81 15.27 -6.52 -17.92
CA TRP A 81 16.26 -6.03 -18.86
C TRP A 81 16.81 -4.64 -18.52
N ASP A 82 16.11 -3.90 -17.65
CA ASP A 82 16.45 -2.52 -17.31
C ASP A 82 17.14 -2.42 -15.95
N THR A 83 18.23 -1.64 -15.88
CA THR A 83 18.99 -1.46 -14.63
C THR A 83 18.24 -0.53 -13.69
N GLY A 84 17.89 -1.04 -12.51
CA GLY A 84 17.15 -0.29 -11.49
C GLY A 84 15.79 -0.90 -11.15
N THR A 85 15.30 -1.83 -11.98
CA THR A 85 14.12 -2.66 -11.67
C THR A 85 14.43 -3.69 -10.58
N PHE A 86 13.50 -3.88 -9.64
CA PHE A 86 13.51 -4.96 -8.63
C PHE A 86 12.34 -5.92 -8.88
N TRP A 87 12.60 -7.24 -8.96
CA TRP A 87 11.60 -8.26 -9.32
C TRP A 87 11.84 -9.61 -8.66
#